data_AF-A0A353G298-F1
#
_entry.id   AF-A0A353G298-F1
#
_cell.length_a   1.000
_cell.length_b   1.000
_cell.length_c   1.000
_cell.angle_alpha   90.00
_cell.angle_beta   90.00
_cell.angle_gamma   90.00
#
_symmetry.space_group_name_H-M   'P 1'
#
loop_
_entity.id
_entity.type
_entity.pdbx_description
1 polymer ?
#
loop_
_entity_poly.entity_id
_entity_poly.type
_entity_poly.pdbx_seq_one_letter_code
_entity_poly.pdbx_strand_id
1 'polypeptide(L)'
;MGDHHVVVVGGGFGGLQLVHDLKGAGARITLIDRRNHHLFQPLLYQVATTILSTSEIAWPIRHLYSDRPEVSTLLGEVSGVDVAAKQVSLRGGISLSYDTLVLATGATHAYFGRDEWEPVAPGLKTLEDATTIRRRLLLAFERAETSTDLAEREALLTFTIVGAGPTGVELAGIIAELAHKTLPKEFRAIDTRKTKVILVEAGPRVLPSFAPELSAYAQGVLEKLGVEVRLGQPVTHCSSDGVQIGEQFIPSRTIVWAAGVQASAAARWLNIPADRAGRAIVEKDLTAPGMSDVFVIGDTASVMQANTIAVPGIAPAAKQQGAYAAKVIKARLKGKPAPAPFRYRHQGSLATIGQSAAIVDFGNVKLTGSLAWWIWGLAHIYFLIGTRSRLAVAWSWLWIYLSGQHSARLITQKETMRDDAPERDTKKV
;
A
#
# COMPACT_ATOMS: atom_id res chain seq x y z
N MET A 1 28.79 21.99 5.17
CA MET A 1 27.62 21.27 5.73
C MET A 1 27.68 21.44 7.22
N GLY A 2 26.57 21.68 7.92
CA GLY A 2 26.63 21.69 9.38
C GLY A 2 26.81 20.27 9.93
N ASP A 3 27.38 20.20 11.12
CA ASP A 3 27.83 18.95 11.74
C ASP A 3 26.67 18.02 12.12
N HIS A 4 25.48 18.58 12.35
CA HIS A 4 24.30 17.84 12.81
C HIS A 4 23.84 16.79 11.79
N HIS A 5 23.77 15.53 12.23
CA HIS A 5 23.41 14.39 11.41
C HIS A 5 21.98 13.92 11.66
N VAL A 6 21.14 14.05 10.64
CA VAL A 6 19.78 13.52 10.61
C VAL A 6 19.76 12.18 9.89
N VAL A 7 19.42 11.10 10.59
CA VAL A 7 19.17 9.78 10.02
C VAL A 7 17.66 9.58 9.85
N VAL A 8 17.24 9.22 8.64
CA VAL A 8 15.85 8.96 8.29
C VAL A 8 15.73 7.51 7.84
N VAL A 9 14.87 6.73 8.49
CA VAL A 9 14.63 5.33 8.16
C VAL A 9 13.27 5.20 7.48
N GLY A 10 13.27 4.94 6.17
CA GLY A 10 12.08 4.79 5.34
C GLY A 10 11.95 5.90 4.29
N GLY A 11 12.11 5.53 3.02
CA GLY A 11 11.86 6.29 1.79
C GLY A 11 10.40 6.29 1.34
N GLY A 12 9.46 6.20 2.28
CA GLY A 12 8.03 6.37 2.03
C GLY A 12 7.60 7.85 1.96
N PHE A 13 6.30 8.10 1.92
CA PHE A 13 5.73 9.46 1.84
C PHE A 13 6.22 10.42 2.94
N GLY A 14 6.26 9.96 4.19
CA GLY A 14 6.68 10.78 5.33
C GLY A 14 8.17 11.09 5.32
N GLY A 15 9.02 10.08 5.11
CA GLY A 15 10.47 10.26 5.08
C GLY A 15 10.93 11.13 3.91
N LEU A 16 10.37 10.93 2.71
CA LEU A 16 10.69 11.80 1.56
C LEU A 16 10.25 13.24 1.79
N GLN A 17 9.04 13.45 2.33
CA GLN A 17 8.55 14.80 2.62
C GLN A 17 9.44 15.50 3.65
N LEU A 18 9.85 14.79 4.71
CA LEU A 18 10.78 15.31 5.70
C LEU A 18 12.12 15.70 5.07
N VAL A 19 12.75 14.79 4.30
CA VAL A 19 14.03 15.08 3.64
C VAL A 19 13.88 16.28 2.71
N HIS A 20 12.83 16.33 1.88
CA HIS A 20 12.53 17.45 1.00
C HIS A 20 12.44 18.79 1.77
N ASP A 21 11.67 18.81 2.85
CA ASP A 21 11.45 20.00 3.65
C ASP A 21 12.63 20.38 4.55
N LEU A 22 13.62 19.50 4.72
CA LEU A 22 14.90 19.83 5.38
C LEU A 22 15.88 20.59 4.47
N LYS A 23 15.54 20.90 3.22
CA LYS A 23 16.39 21.72 2.34
C LYS A 23 16.78 23.04 3.01
N GLY A 24 18.09 23.34 2.97
CA GLY A 24 18.67 24.53 3.60
C GLY A 24 18.65 24.54 5.13
N ALA A 25 18.45 23.39 5.79
CA ALA A 25 18.52 23.31 7.25
C ALA A 25 19.94 23.38 7.80
N GLY A 26 20.96 23.18 6.95
CA GLY A 26 22.35 23.12 7.38
C GLY A 26 22.72 21.79 8.07
N ALA A 27 21.98 20.70 7.86
CA ALA A 27 22.25 19.39 8.44
C ALA A 27 22.76 18.41 7.38
N ARG A 28 23.56 17.42 7.79
CA ARG A 28 23.89 16.24 6.98
C ARG A 28 22.76 15.22 7.11
N ILE A 29 22.27 14.67 6.00
CA ILE A 29 21.10 13.77 6.00
C ILE A 29 21.50 12.40 5.44
N THR A 30 21.13 11.33 6.14
CA THR A 30 21.21 9.96 5.63
C THR A 30 19.83 9.34 5.59
N LEU A 31 19.34 9.02 4.39
CA LEU A 31 18.08 8.32 4.17
C LEU A 31 18.34 6.83 3.89
N ILE A 32 17.85 5.97 4.77
CA ILE A 32 18.01 4.52 4.71
C ILE A 32 16.67 3.91 4.31
N ASP A 33 16.65 3.07 3.30
CA ASP A 33 15.48 2.24 2.99
C ASP A 33 15.91 0.84 2.55
N ARG A 34 15.09 -0.17 2.84
CA ARG A 34 15.31 -1.55 2.40
C ARG A 34 15.11 -1.73 0.89
N ARG A 35 14.52 -0.74 0.23
CA ARG A 35 14.25 -0.64 -1.20
C ARG A 35 14.99 0.56 -1.78
N ASN A 36 15.46 0.44 -3.01
CA ASN A 36 16.17 1.51 -3.70
C ASN A 36 15.25 2.60 -4.30
N HIS A 37 13.92 2.44 -4.19
CA HIS A 37 12.91 3.28 -4.82
C HIS A 37 11.81 3.69 -3.84
N HIS A 38 11.23 4.87 -4.09
CA HIS A 38 9.97 5.28 -3.52
C HIS A 38 8.82 4.67 -4.33
N LEU A 39 7.79 4.19 -3.64
CA LEU A 39 6.59 3.61 -4.25
C LEU A 39 5.36 4.49 -3.99
N PHE A 40 4.68 4.90 -5.06
CA PHE A 40 3.39 5.58 -4.99
C PHE A 40 2.26 4.57 -4.82
N GLN A 41 2.09 4.10 -3.57
CA GLN A 41 1.12 3.07 -3.19
C GLN A 41 -0.33 3.32 -3.68
N PRO A 42 -0.87 4.56 -3.77
CA PRO A 42 -2.24 4.78 -4.23
C PRO A 42 -2.57 4.25 -5.63
N LEU A 43 -1.56 4.02 -6.49
CA LEU A 43 -1.77 3.47 -7.84
C LEU A 43 -1.30 2.02 -7.98
N LEU A 44 -0.98 1.36 -6.86
CA LEU A 44 -0.43 0.00 -6.88
C LEU A 44 -1.45 -1.02 -7.40
N TYR A 45 -2.75 -0.80 -7.18
CA TYR A 45 -3.81 -1.66 -7.70
C TYR A 45 -3.87 -1.65 -9.24
N GLN A 46 -3.49 -0.53 -9.87
CA GLN A 46 -3.43 -0.42 -11.34
C GLN A 46 -2.26 -1.22 -11.90
N VAL A 47 -1.16 -1.33 -11.13
CA VAL A 47 -0.08 -2.26 -11.46
C VAL A 47 -0.55 -3.70 -11.27
N ALA A 48 -1.27 -4.02 -10.20
CA ALA A 48 -1.80 -5.37 -9.98
C ALA A 48 -2.75 -5.87 -11.09
N THR A 49 -3.34 -4.95 -11.86
CA THR A 49 -4.39 -5.22 -12.85
C THR A 49 -4.01 -4.82 -14.27
N THR A 50 -2.70 -4.65 -14.56
CA THR A 50 -2.14 -4.36 -15.89
C THR A 50 -2.48 -3.00 -16.50
N ILE A 51 -3.11 -2.10 -15.76
CA ILE A 51 -3.38 -0.73 -16.21
C ILE A 51 -2.07 0.07 -16.28
N LEU A 52 -1.23 -0.01 -15.24
CA LEU A 52 0.05 0.70 -15.15
C LEU A 52 1.24 -0.26 -15.11
N SER A 53 2.38 0.22 -15.60
CA SER A 53 3.69 -0.40 -15.41
C SER A 53 4.29 -0.04 -14.05
N THR A 54 5.24 -0.85 -13.58
CA THR A 54 5.93 -0.63 -12.30
C THR A 54 6.74 0.67 -12.31
N SER A 55 7.36 1.02 -13.45
CA SER A 55 8.19 2.22 -13.64
C SER A 55 7.41 3.53 -13.53
N GLU A 56 6.09 3.50 -13.70
CA GLU A 56 5.26 4.70 -13.62
C GLU A 56 4.95 5.13 -12.18
N ILE A 57 5.07 4.20 -11.22
CA ILE A 57 4.71 4.45 -9.81
C ILE A 57 5.88 4.25 -8.84
N ALA A 58 7.06 3.90 -9.36
CA ALA A 58 8.25 3.64 -8.57
C ALA A 58 9.46 4.41 -9.08
N TRP A 59 10.10 5.19 -8.20
CA TRP A 59 11.23 6.05 -8.59
C TRP A 59 12.45 5.83 -7.71
N PRO A 60 13.66 5.69 -8.29
CA PRO A 60 14.87 5.54 -7.51
C PRO A 60 15.07 6.71 -6.52
N ILE A 61 15.18 6.42 -5.23
CA ILE A 61 15.30 7.44 -4.17
C ILE A 61 16.56 8.29 -4.42
N ARG A 62 17.64 7.64 -4.86
CA ARG A 62 18.92 8.27 -5.16
C ARG A 62 18.81 9.27 -6.32
N HIS A 63 17.92 9.04 -7.28
CA HIS A 63 17.66 9.99 -8.37
C HIS A 63 16.86 11.21 -7.87
N LEU A 64 15.87 11.01 -6.99
CA LEU A 64 15.04 12.08 -6.42
C LEU A 64 15.82 13.15 -5.66
N TYR A 65 17.01 12.81 -5.15
CA TYR A 65 17.88 13.71 -4.38
C TYR A 65 19.26 13.90 -5.04
N SER A 66 19.38 13.63 -6.34
CA SER A 66 20.64 13.76 -7.08
C SER A 66 21.19 15.19 -7.12
N ASP A 67 20.33 16.20 -6.97
CA ASP A 67 20.68 17.62 -6.90
C ASP A 67 20.95 18.12 -5.47
N ARG A 68 21.00 17.22 -4.48
CA ARG A 68 21.13 17.55 -3.05
C ARG A 68 22.39 16.92 -2.43
N PRO A 69 23.54 17.60 -2.44
CA PRO A 69 24.79 17.05 -1.92
C PRO A 69 24.74 16.75 -0.42
N GLU A 70 23.83 17.38 0.32
CA GLU A 70 23.59 17.14 1.75
C GLU A 70 22.84 15.84 2.08
N VAL A 71 22.33 15.13 1.06
CA VAL A 71 21.54 13.91 1.23
C VAL A 71 22.33 12.70 0.72
N SER A 72 22.67 11.80 1.63
CA SER A 72 23.16 10.46 1.31
C SER A 72 22.02 9.45 1.39
N THR A 73 21.90 8.55 0.42
CA THR A 73 20.91 7.47 0.46
C THR A 73 21.61 6.12 0.63
N LEU A 74 21.06 5.24 1.46
CA LEU A 74 21.61 3.91 1.73
C LEU A 74 20.53 2.86 1.50
N LEU A 75 20.90 1.82 0.74
CA LEU A 75 20.08 0.62 0.62
C LEU A 75 20.43 -0.29 1.79
N GLY A 76 19.51 -0.51 2.70
CA GLY A 76 19.75 -1.31 3.89
C GLY A 76 18.49 -1.52 4.72
N GLU A 77 18.39 -2.68 5.34
CA GLU A 77 17.30 -2.98 6.27
C GLU A 77 17.76 -2.69 7.70
N VAL A 78 17.11 -1.75 8.37
CA VAL A 78 17.36 -1.48 9.78
C VAL A 78 16.85 -2.64 10.63
N SER A 79 17.71 -3.14 11.53
CA SER A 79 17.41 -4.24 12.45
C SER A 79 17.16 -3.78 13.88
N GLY A 80 17.66 -2.60 14.26
CA GLY A 80 17.50 -2.07 15.61
C GLY A 80 17.98 -0.63 15.78
N VAL A 81 17.65 -0.05 16.93
CA VAL A 81 18.06 1.29 17.34
C VAL A 81 18.64 1.18 18.75
N ASP A 82 19.85 1.67 18.96
CA ASP A 82 20.44 1.90 20.27
C ASP A 82 20.29 3.39 20.61
N VAL A 83 19.31 3.69 21.47
CA VAL A 83 18.98 5.06 21.85
C VAL A 83 20.07 5.66 22.75
N ALA A 84 20.71 4.85 23.59
CA ALA A 84 21.75 5.32 24.52
C ALA A 84 23.03 5.68 23.76
N ALA A 85 23.43 4.83 22.80
CA ALA A 85 24.58 5.10 21.94
C ALA A 85 24.27 6.03 20.76
N LYS A 86 22.99 6.42 20.58
CA LYS A 86 22.45 7.15 19.41
C LYS A 86 22.87 6.53 18.07
N GLN A 87 22.62 5.23 17.92
CA GLN A 87 22.98 4.47 16.71
C GLN A 87 21.80 3.70 16.13
N VAL A 88 21.79 3.57 14.80
CA VAL A 88 20.91 2.67 14.05
C VAL A 88 21.73 1.52 13.50
N SER A 89 21.28 0.29 13.73
CA SER A 89 21.91 -0.92 13.21
C SER A 89 21.20 -1.40 11.95
N LEU A 90 21.97 -1.78 10.93
CA LEU A 90 21.49 -2.38 9.69
C LEU A 90 21.82 -3.88 9.68
N ARG A 91 21.00 -4.67 8.98
CA ARG A 91 21.35 -6.04 8.62
C ARG A 91 22.67 -6.04 7.84
N GLY A 92 23.58 -6.94 8.21
CA GLY A 92 24.95 -6.96 7.70
C GLY A 92 25.99 -6.28 8.60
N GLY A 93 25.61 -5.83 9.79
CA GLY A 93 26.55 -5.38 10.83
C GLY A 93 27.02 -3.93 10.71
N ILE A 94 26.40 -3.14 9.83
CA ILE A 94 26.70 -1.72 9.68
C ILE A 94 25.91 -0.94 10.74
N SER A 95 26.58 -0.03 11.46
CA SER A 95 25.95 0.91 12.39
C SER A 95 26.18 2.35 11.95
N LEU A 96 25.17 3.19 12.16
CA LEU A 96 25.20 4.62 11.84
C LEU A 96 24.79 5.44 13.05
N SER A 97 25.67 6.32 13.51
CA SER A 97 25.34 7.31 14.54
C SER A 97 24.37 8.36 14.01
N TYR A 98 23.65 9.02 14.91
CA TYR A 98 22.77 10.14 14.58
C TYR A 98 22.74 11.18 15.70
N ASP A 99 22.46 12.43 15.34
CA ASP A 99 22.04 13.47 16.28
C ASP A 99 20.51 13.59 16.33
N THR A 100 19.85 13.26 15.23
CA THR A 100 18.38 13.15 15.17
C THR A 100 17.99 11.95 14.33
N LEU A 101 17.10 11.11 14.86
CA LEU A 101 16.56 9.95 14.18
C LEU A 101 15.10 10.19 13.81
N VAL A 102 14.72 9.82 12.59
CA VAL A 102 13.32 9.82 12.13
C VAL A 102 12.96 8.44 11.62
N LEU A 103 12.05 7.76 12.31
CA LEU A 103 11.50 6.47 11.91
C LEU A 103 10.21 6.70 11.09
N ALA A 104 10.29 6.42 9.78
CA ALA A 104 9.20 6.55 8.81
C ALA A 104 8.97 5.23 8.07
N THR A 105 9.04 4.11 8.81
CA THR A 105 9.11 2.74 8.26
C THR A 105 7.78 2.14 7.83
N GLY A 106 6.68 2.89 7.99
CA GLY A 106 5.35 2.52 7.49
C GLY A 106 4.71 1.33 8.20
N ALA A 107 3.83 0.63 7.49
CA ALA A 107 3.11 -0.54 7.95
C ALA A 107 3.08 -1.64 6.89
N THR A 108 2.98 -2.89 7.34
CA THR A 108 2.74 -4.10 6.56
C THR A 108 1.27 -4.55 6.71
N HIS A 109 0.90 -5.68 6.12
CA HIS A 109 -0.42 -6.29 6.29
C HIS A 109 -0.56 -6.93 7.66
N ALA A 110 -1.79 -6.97 8.18
CA ALA A 110 -2.13 -7.77 9.34
C ALA A 110 -3.01 -8.94 8.90
N TYR A 111 -2.60 -10.17 9.24
CA TYR A 111 -3.44 -11.36 9.07
C TYR A 111 -4.17 -11.75 10.36
N PHE A 112 -4.26 -10.82 11.34
CA PHE A 112 -4.97 -11.00 12.61
C PHE A 112 -4.57 -12.28 13.37
N GLY A 113 -3.27 -12.61 13.36
CA GLY A 113 -2.73 -13.81 13.98
C GLY A 113 -2.74 -15.05 13.07
N ARG A 114 -3.01 -14.88 11.78
CA ARG A 114 -3.03 -15.94 10.74
C ARG A 114 -1.95 -15.70 9.67
N ASP A 115 -0.72 -15.44 10.09
CA ASP A 115 0.38 -15.08 9.17
C ASP A 115 0.66 -16.20 8.15
N GLU A 116 0.24 -17.44 8.43
CA GLU A 116 0.26 -18.56 7.49
C GLU A 116 -0.59 -18.34 6.21
N TRP A 117 -1.48 -17.35 6.19
CA TRP A 117 -2.31 -17.02 5.02
C TRP A 117 -1.58 -16.19 3.97
N GLU A 118 -0.48 -15.51 4.31
CA GLU A 118 0.24 -14.62 3.38
C GLU A 118 0.62 -15.28 2.04
N PRO A 119 1.15 -16.52 2.00
CA PRO A 119 1.50 -17.16 0.74
C PRO A 119 0.28 -17.45 -0.16
N VAL A 120 -0.89 -17.72 0.41
CA VAL A 120 -2.10 -18.09 -0.36
C VAL A 120 -2.96 -16.87 -0.69
N ALA A 121 -2.99 -15.87 0.18
CA ALA A 121 -3.74 -14.64 0.04
C ALA A 121 -2.80 -13.42 0.17
N PRO A 122 -1.95 -13.15 -0.84
CA PRO A 122 -1.03 -12.02 -0.77
C PRO A 122 -1.82 -10.72 -0.69
N GLY A 123 -1.34 -9.79 0.14
CA GLY A 123 -1.86 -8.44 0.11
C GLY A 123 -1.16 -7.54 -0.90
N LEU A 124 -1.57 -6.27 -0.98
CA LEU A 124 -1.05 -5.31 -1.96
C LEU A 124 -0.38 -4.10 -1.30
N LYS A 125 0.92 -4.20 -0.96
CA LYS A 125 1.73 -3.10 -0.41
C LYS A 125 3.02 -2.83 -1.17
N THR A 126 3.48 -3.81 -1.95
CA THR A 126 4.77 -3.77 -2.64
C THR A 126 4.64 -3.96 -4.16
N LEU A 127 5.69 -3.63 -4.92
CA LEU A 127 5.71 -3.92 -6.37
C LEU A 127 5.68 -5.43 -6.63
N GLU A 128 6.38 -6.19 -5.78
CA GLU A 128 6.44 -7.64 -5.85
C GLU A 128 5.04 -8.24 -5.64
N ASP A 129 4.28 -7.71 -4.67
CA ASP A 129 2.88 -8.06 -4.45
C ASP A 129 2.03 -7.80 -5.70
N ALA A 130 2.15 -6.60 -6.28
CA ALA A 130 1.38 -6.22 -7.44
C ALA A 130 1.68 -7.11 -8.64
N THR A 131 2.96 -7.42 -8.88
CA THR A 131 3.35 -8.35 -9.96
C THR A 131 2.91 -9.78 -9.69
N THR A 132 2.90 -10.22 -8.42
CA THR A 132 2.42 -11.55 -8.00
C THR A 132 0.91 -11.67 -8.22
N ILE A 133 0.13 -10.69 -7.77
CA ILE A 133 -1.32 -10.65 -7.95
C ILE A 133 -1.67 -10.60 -9.44
N ARG A 134 -1.01 -9.74 -10.22
CA ARG A 134 -1.15 -9.68 -11.68
C ARG A 134 -0.91 -11.05 -12.32
N ARG A 135 0.18 -11.72 -11.95
CA ARG A 135 0.55 -13.03 -12.46
C ARG A 135 -0.50 -14.09 -12.12
N ARG A 136 -0.94 -14.17 -10.86
CA ARG A 136 -1.99 -15.11 -10.42
C ARG A 136 -3.28 -14.88 -11.19
N LEU A 137 -3.65 -13.61 -11.36
CA LEU A 137 -4.84 -13.22 -12.10
C LEU A 137 -4.81 -13.67 -13.55
N LEU A 138 -3.72 -13.39 -14.28
CA LEU A 138 -3.61 -13.77 -15.69
C LEU A 138 -3.53 -15.31 -15.85
N LEU A 139 -2.73 -15.98 -15.01
CA LEU A 139 -2.63 -17.43 -15.02
C LEU A 139 -3.94 -18.14 -14.72
N ALA A 140 -4.81 -17.55 -13.89
CA ALA A 140 -6.12 -18.12 -13.61
C ALA A 140 -6.99 -18.22 -14.88
N PHE A 141 -6.99 -17.18 -15.73
CA PHE A 141 -7.70 -17.21 -17.01
C PHE A 141 -7.07 -18.19 -18.00
N GLU A 142 -5.74 -18.20 -18.15
CA GLU A 142 -5.03 -19.14 -19.04
C GLU A 142 -5.26 -20.61 -18.63
N ARG A 143 -5.27 -20.89 -17.33
CA ARG A 143 -5.59 -22.23 -16.81
C ARG A 143 -7.05 -22.59 -17.00
N ALA A 144 -7.98 -21.63 -16.84
CA ALA A 144 -9.39 -21.87 -17.08
C ALA A 144 -9.68 -22.24 -18.54
N GLU A 145 -8.97 -21.61 -19.49
CA GLU A 145 -9.04 -21.89 -20.93
C GLU A 145 -8.64 -23.33 -21.28
N THR A 146 -7.69 -23.90 -20.54
CA THR A 146 -7.13 -25.24 -20.79
C THR A 146 -7.72 -26.33 -19.89
N SER A 147 -8.34 -25.97 -18.77
CA SER A 147 -8.95 -26.94 -17.85
C SER A 147 -10.14 -27.65 -18.49
N THR A 148 -10.23 -28.96 -18.29
CA THR A 148 -11.35 -29.81 -18.76
C THR A 148 -12.34 -30.13 -17.65
N ASP A 149 -11.98 -29.89 -16.39
CA ASP A 149 -12.87 -30.02 -15.24
C ASP A 149 -13.67 -28.73 -15.03
N LEU A 150 -15.00 -28.85 -15.00
CA LEU A 150 -15.89 -27.72 -14.77
C LEU A 150 -15.71 -27.12 -13.37
N ALA A 151 -15.50 -27.95 -12.34
CA ALA A 151 -15.35 -27.46 -10.97
C ALA A 151 -14.05 -26.69 -10.79
N GLU A 152 -12.94 -27.21 -11.33
CA GLU A 152 -11.66 -26.51 -11.38
C GLU A 152 -11.77 -25.20 -12.16
N ARG A 153 -12.40 -25.21 -13.34
CA ARG A 153 -12.60 -24.01 -14.16
C ARG A 153 -13.41 -22.94 -13.41
N GLU A 154 -14.47 -23.32 -12.72
CA GLU A 154 -15.25 -22.38 -11.89
C GLU A 154 -14.42 -21.81 -10.74
N ALA A 155 -13.60 -22.62 -10.08
CA ALA A 155 -12.70 -22.16 -9.01
C ALA A 155 -11.60 -21.22 -9.53
N LEU A 156 -11.07 -21.48 -10.73
CA LEU A 156 -10.09 -20.61 -11.41
C LEU A 156 -10.72 -19.25 -11.79
N LEU A 157 -11.99 -19.25 -12.18
CA LEU A 157 -12.77 -18.05 -12.49
C LEU A 157 -13.46 -17.43 -11.26
N THR A 158 -13.08 -17.84 -10.06
CA THR A 158 -13.56 -17.22 -8.82
C THR A 158 -12.41 -16.49 -8.12
N PHE A 159 -12.56 -15.18 -7.97
CA PHE A 159 -11.60 -14.29 -7.33
C PHE A 159 -12.19 -13.80 -6.01
N THR A 160 -11.46 -14.00 -4.90
CA THR A 160 -11.88 -13.54 -3.58
C THR A 160 -10.98 -12.42 -3.08
N ILE A 161 -11.55 -11.26 -2.80
CA ILE A 161 -10.86 -10.11 -2.23
C ILE A 161 -11.35 -9.94 -0.79
N VAL A 162 -10.44 -10.04 0.18
CA VAL A 162 -10.76 -9.96 1.60
C VAL A 162 -10.46 -8.56 2.13
N GLY A 163 -11.46 -7.87 2.65
CA GLY A 163 -11.41 -6.49 3.14
C GLY A 163 -11.99 -5.50 2.14
N ALA A 164 -13.05 -4.78 2.52
CA ALA A 164 -13.71 -3.79 1.68
C ALA A 164 -13.29 -2.35 2.00
N GLY A 165 -12.03 -2.15 2.38
CA GLY A 165 -11.38 -0.84 2.37
C GLY A 165 -11.10 -0.34 0.94
N PRO A 166 -10.50 0.86 0.77
CA PRO A 166 -10.21 1.43 -0.55
C PRO A 166 -9.53 0.46 -1.50
N THR A 167 -8.45 -0.19 -1.04
CA THR A 167 -7.68 -1.15 -1.85
C THR A 167 -8.52 -2.34 -2.34
N GLY A 168 -9.39 -2.89 -1.48
CA GLY A 168 -10.22 -4.04 -1.84
C GLY A 168 -11.31 -3.67 -2.85
N VAL A 169 -11.95 -2.51 -2.67
CA VAL A 169 -12.95 -1.97 -3.61
C VAL A 169 -12.32 -1.67 -4.97
N GLU A 170 -11.14 -1.06 -4.99
CA GLU A 170 -10.40 -0.75 -6.22
C GLU A 170 -10.04 -2.03 -7.00
N LEU A 171 -9.51 -3.04 -6.30
CA LEU A 171 -9.17 -4.33 -6.89
C LEU A 171 -10.41 -5.06 -7.41
N ALA A 172 -11.47 -5.20 -6.60
CA ALA A 172 -12.68 -5.91 -7.00
C ALA A 172 -13.32 -5.27 -8.24
N GLY A 173 -13.43 -3.93 -8.27
CA GLY A 173 -14.01 -3.22 -9.41
C GLY A 173 -13.23 -3.43 -10.70
N ILE A 174 -11.89 -3.36 -10.64
CA ILE A 174 -11.07 -3.50 -11.86
C ILE A 174 -10.95 -4.95 -12.32
N ILE A 175 -10.87 -5.92 -11.41
CA ILE A 175 -10.86 -7.34 -11.78
C ILE A 175 -12.16 -7.71 -12.50
N ALA A 176 -13.31 -7.28 -11.96
CA ALA A 176 -14.61 -7.53 -12.58
C ALA A 176 -14.69 -6.89 -13.97
N GLU A 177 -14.22 -5.66 -14.13
CA GLU A 177 -14.23 -4.99 -15.41
C GLU A 177 -13.31 -5.64 -16.45
N LEU A 178 -12.09 -6.02 -16.04
CA LEU A 178 -11.15 -6.76 -16.88
C LEU A 178 -11.79 -8.07 -17.38
N ALA A 179 -12.38 -8.85 -16.46
CA ALA A 179 -13.01 -10.12 -16.77
C ALA A 179 -14.23 -9.98 -17.69
N HIS A 180 -15.11 -9.01 -17.40
CA HIS A 180 -16.42 -8.90 -18.04
C HIS A 180 -16.41 -8.07 -19.33
N LYS A 181 -15.44 -7.16 -19.53
CA LYS A 181 -15.39 -6.26 -20.68
C LYS A 181 -14.18 -6.44 -21.57
N THR A 182 -12.99 -6.63 -20.99
CA THR A 182 -11.73 -6.63 -21.75
C THR A 182 -11.37 -8.01 -22.28
N LEU A 183 -11.35 -9.03 -21.41
CA LEU A 183 -10.94 -10.39 -21.76
C LEU A 183 -11.91 -11.22 -22.64
N PRO A 184 -13.24 -10.95 -22.74
CA PRO A 184 -14.14 -11.84 -23.48
C PRO A 184 -13.77 -12.07 -24.95
N LYS A 185 -13.08 -11.11 -25.58
CA LYS A 185 -12.66 -11.22 -26.98
C LYS A 185 -11.35 -12.00 -27.17
N GLU A 186 -10.65 -12.35 -26.11
CA GLU A 186 -9.31 -12.96 -26.16
C GLU A 186 -9.35 -14.46 -25.87
N PHE A 187 -10.31 -14.91 -25.06
CA PHE A 187 -10.51 -16.32 -24.73
C PHE A 187 -11.56 -16.96 -25.66
N ARG A 188 -11.45 -18.28 -25.89
CA ARG A 188 -12.29 -19.02 -26.85
C ARG A 188 -13.02 -20.20 -26.21
N ALA A 189 -12.38 -20.88 -25.27
CA ALA A 189 -12.94 -22.05 -24.58
C ALA A 189 -13.73 -21.68 -23.32
N ILE A 190 -13.45 -20.52 -22.71
CA ILE A 190 -14.20 -19.99 -21.57
C ILE A 190 -14.95 -18.71 -21.90
N ASP A 191 -16.03 -18.48 -21.16
CA ASP A 191 -16.69 -17.19 -21.10
C ASP A 191 -16.21 -16.44 -19.86
N THR A 192 -15.27 -15.50 -20.03
CA THR A 192 -14.74 -14.70 -18.92
C THR A 192 -15.80 -13.81 -18.25
N ARG A 193 -16.95 -13.58 -18.89
CA ARG A 193 -18.09 -12.84 -18.29
C ARG A 193 -18.76 -13.61 -17.15
N LYS A 194 -18.47 -14.91 -17.01
CA LYS A 194 -18.95 -15.76 -15.89
C LYS A 194 -18.05 -15.70 -14.65
N THR A 195 -16.99 -14.91 -14.70
CA THR A 195 -16.06 -14.74 -13.58
C THR A 195 -16.80 -14.24 -12.35
N LYS A 196 -16.59 -14.89 -11.20
CA LYS A 196 -17.15 -14.46 -9.92
C LYS A 196 -16.09 -13.66 -9.18
N VAL A 197 -16.37 -12.38 -8.94
CA VAL A 197 -15.51 -11.53 -8.10
C VAL A 197 -16.23 -11.29 -6.79
N ILE A 198 -15.68 -11.80 -5.70
CA ILE A 198 -16.30 -11.78 -4.38
C ILE A 198 -15.50 -10.84 -3.48
N LEU A 199 -16.13 -9.77 -3.01
CA LEU A 199 -15.56 -8.83 -2.05
C LEU A 199 -16.14 -9.12 -0.67
N VAL A 200 -15.28 -9.53 0.28
CA VAL A 200 -15.69 -9.94 1.62
C VAL A 200 -15.28 -8.89 2.64
N GLU A 201 -16.17 -8.54 3.56
CA GLU A 201 -15.91 -7.62 4.66
C GLU A 201 -16.58 -8.11 5.94
N ALA A 202 -15.84 -8.10 7.05
CA ALA A 202 -16.37 -8.49 8.35
C ALA A 202 -17.34 -7.44 8.91
N GLY A 203 -17.11 -6.16 8.59
CA GLY A 203 -18.00 -5.06 8.92
C GLY A 203 -19.28 -4.99 8.06
N PRO A 204 -20.20 -4.10 8.41
CA PRO A 204 -21.52 -4.02 7.77
C PRO A 204 -21.56 -3.26 6.45
N ARG A 205 -20.44 -2.64 6.01
CA ARG A 205 -20.39 -1.75 4.84
C ARG A 205 -19.02 -1.75 4.19
N VAL A 206 -19.00 -1.57 2.87
CA VAL A 206 -17.79 -1.20 2.14
C VAL A 206 -17.35 0.21 2.50
N LEU A 207 -16.05 0.50 2.40
CA LEU A 207 -15.46 1.82 2.63
C LEU A 207 -15.94 2.48 3.94
N PRO A 208 -15.83 1.80 5.11
CA PRO A 208 -16.44 2.27 6.35
C PRO A 208 -15.91 3.63 6.85
N SER A 209 -14.77 4.10 6.33
CA SER A 209 -14.22 5.43 6.59
C SER A 209 -14.93 6.57 5.85
N PHE A 210 -15.80 6.26 4.89
CA PHE A 210 -16.57 7.23 4.12
C PHE A 210 -17.99 7.38 4.67
N ALA A 211 -18.67 8.46 4.29
CA ALA A 211 -20.06 8.66 4.62
C ALA A 211 -20.97 7.50 4.14
N PRO A 212 -22.03 7.14 4.90
CA PRO A 212 -22.93 6.05 4.54
C PRO A 212 -23.48 6.06 3.12
N GLU A 213 -23.86 7.25 2.64
CA GLU A 213 -24.38 7.44 1.28
C GLU A 213 -23.34 7.14 0.20
N LEU A 214 -22.07 7.45 0.45
CA LEU A 214 -20.97 7.15 -0.47
C LEU A 214 -20.62 5.66 -0.45
N SER A 215 -20.70 5.03 0.73
CA SER A 215 -20.52 3.58 0.88
C SER A 215 -21.58 2.80 0.10
N ALA A 216 -22.85 3.19 0.24
CA ALA A 216 -23.98 2.59 -0.48
C ALA A 216 -23.87 2.78 -1.99
N TYR A 217 -23.46 3.98 -2.45
CA TYR A 217 -23.19 4.22 -3.86
C TYR A 217 -22.07 3.30 -4.38
N ALA A 218 -20.96 3.17 -3.65
CA ALA A 218 -19.84 2.34 -4.04
C ALA A 218 -20.23 0.87 -4.19
N GLN A 219 -20.99 0.35 -3.21
CA GLN A 219 -21.54 -1.01 -3.27
C GLN A 219 -22.42 -1.21 -4.51
N GLY A 220 -23.37 -0.29 -4.77
CA GLY A 220 -24.25 -0.40 -5.93
C GLY A 220 -23.50 -0.31 -7.28
N VAL A 221 -22.37 0.38 -7.36
CA VAL A 221 -21.51 0.37 -8.55
C VAL A 221 -20.77 -0.96 -8.69
N LEU A 222 -20.22 -1.52 -7.60
CA LEU A 222 -19.57 -2.83 -7.61
C LEU A 222 -20.53 -3.94 -8.05
N GLU A 223 -21.74 -3.97 -7.50
CA GLU A 223 -22.77 -4.95 -7.86
C GLU A 223 -23.17 -4.84 -9.35
N LYS A 224 -23.28 -3.62 -9.89
CA LYS A 224 -23.51 -3.39 -11.33
C LYS A 224 -22.35 -3.86 -12.21
N LEU A 225 -21.12 -3.90 -11.69
CA LEU A 225 -19.96 -4.48 -12.37
C LEU A 225 -19.94 -6.01 -12.28
N GLY A 226 -20.85 -6.63 -11.52
CA GLY A 226 -20.93 -8.08 -11.30
C GLY A 226 -20.10 -8.57 -10.11
N VAL A 227 -19.72 -7.68 -9.19
CA VAL A 227 -19.05 -8.06 -7.94
C VAL A 227 -20.10 -8.53 -6.92
N GLU A 228 -19.88 -9.70 -6.34
CA GLU A 228 -20.64 -10.21 -5.20
C GLU A 228 -20.07 -9.65 -3.90
N VAL A 229 -20.83 -8.79 -3.22
CA VAL A 229 -20.39 -8.15 -1.97
C VAL A 229 -20.95 -8.92 -0.77
N ARG A 230 -20.07 -9.48 0.06
CA ARG A 230 -20.41 -10.22 1.29
C ARG A 230 -19.99 -9.43 2.52
N LEU A 231 -20.96 -8.87 3.23
CA LEU A 231 -20.75 -8.03 4.42
C LEU A 231 -21.14 -8.77 5.69
N GLY A 232 -20.59 -8.37 6.83
CA GLY A 232 -20.93 -8.93 8.14
C GLY A 232 -20.38 -10.34 8.40
N GLN A 233 -19.57 -10.89 7.50
CA GLN A 233 -19.06 -12.24 7.58
C GLN A 233 -17.53 -12.23 7.48
N PRO A 234 -16.80 -12.57 8.57
CA PRO A 234 -15.35 -12.65 8.50
C PRO A 234 -14.90 -13.90 7.74
N VAL A 235 -13.72 -13.80 7.13
CA VAL A 235 -12.98 -14.97 6.64
C VAL A 235 -12.35 -15.67 7.83
N THR A 236 -12.58 -16.97 7.97
CA THR A 236 -12.08 -17.79 9.10
C THR A 236 -10.98 -18.76 8.69
N HIS A 237 -10.84 -19.03 7.39
CA HIS A 237 -9.81 -19.89 6.83
C HIS A 237 -9.48 -19.50 5.37
N CYS A 238 -8.19 -19.56 5.01
CA CYS A 238 -7.69 -19.39 3.65
C CYS A 238 -6.76 -20.57 3.31
N SER A 239 -6.92 -21.12 2.11
CA SER A 239 -6.06 -22.16 1.55
C SER A 239 -5.81 -21.91 0.06
N SER A 240 -4.99 -22.74 -0.59
CA SER A 240 -4.83 -22.73 -2.05
C SER A 240 -6.09 -23.15 -2.83
N ASP A 241 -7.07 -23.75 -2.15
CA ASP A 241 -8.30 -24.23 -2.75
C ASP A 241 -9.46 -23.24 -2.63
N GLY A 242 -9.37 -22.28 -1.70
CA GLY A 242 -10.41 -21.27 -1.50
C GLY A 242 -10.43 -20.68 -0.10
N VAL A 243 -11.54 -20.02 0.21
CA VAL A 243 -11.77 -19.32 1.48
C VAL A 243 -13.02 -19.83 2.19
N GLN A 244 -12.97 -19.83 3.52
CA GLN A 244 -14.12 -20.06 4.38
C GLN A 244 -14.68 -18.70 4.82
N ILE A 245 -15.94 -18.41 4.46
CA ILE A 245 -16.65 -17.17 4.82
C ILE A 245 -17.88 -17.57 5.62
N GLY A 246 -17.85 -17.30 6.93
CA GLY A 246 -18.82 -17.88 7.86
C GLY A 246 -18.82 -19.41 7.77
N GLU A 247 -19.98 -20.00 7.48
CA GLU A 247 -20.15 -21.46 7.34
C GLU A 247 -19.95 -21.97 5.90
N GLN A 248 -19.80 -21.07 4.92
CA GLN A 248 -19.65 -21.46 3.52
C GLN A 248 -18.18 -21.48 3.07
N PHE A 249 -17.76 -22.61 2.50
CA PHE A 249 -16.51 -22.68 1.73
C PHE A 249 -16.76 -22.20 0.30
N ILE A 250 -15.90 -21.30 -0.18
CA ILE A 250 -15.91 -20.82 -1.56
C ILE A 250 -14.62 -21.28 -2.24
N PRO A 251 -14.71 -22.18 -3.23
CA PRO A 251 -13.57 -22.53 -4.07
C PRO A 251 -13.08 -21.31 -4.85
N SER A 252 -11.81 -20.93 -4.66
CA SER A 252 -11.18 -19.83 -5.39
C SER A 252 -9.67 -20.04 -5.48
N ARG A 253 -9.13 -19.92 -6.70
CA ARG A 253 -7.69 -20.09 -6.94
C ARG A 253 -6.89 -18.80 -6.81
N THR A 254 -7.58 -17.66 -6.80
CA THR A 254 -6.97 -16.35 -6.60
C THR A 254 -7.65 -15.64 -5.43
N ILE A 255 -6.92 -15.55 -4.32
CA ILE A 255 -7.34 -14.84 -3.11
C ILE A 255 -6.39 -13.65 -2.94
N VAL A 256 -6.94 -12.47 -2.61
CA VAL A 256 -6.17 -11.24 -2.35
C VAL A 256 -6.57 -10.66 -1.00
N TRP A 257 -5.58 -10.34 -0.17
CA TRP A 257 -5.80 -9.80 1.17
C TRP A 257 -5.64 -8.28 1.21
N ALA A 258 -6.75 -7.58 1.36
CA ALA A 258 -6.83 -6.12 1.46
C ALA A 258 -7.30 -5.64 2.85
N ALA A 259 -7.32 -6.52 3.85
CA ALA A 259 -7.78 -6.23 5.21
C ALA A 259 -6.62 -6.00 6.18
N GLY A 260 -6.75 -5.02 7.07
CA GLY A 260 -5.83 -4.84 8.19
C GLY A 260 -4.43 -4.32 7.81
N VAL A 261 -3.84 -3.57 8.73
CA VAL A 261 -2.44 -3.14 8.64
C VAL A 261 -1.77 -3.35 9.99
N GLN A 262 -0.50 -3.70 9.96
CA GLN A 262 0.36 -3.85 11.14
C GLN A 262 1.56 -2.92 11.00
N ALA A 263 1.84 -2.12 12.02
CA ALA A 263 2.97 -1.21 12.01
C ALA A 263 4.31 -1.96 11.98
N SER A 264 5.32 -1.29 11.43
CA SER A 264 6.71 -1.72 11.52
C SER A 264 7.23 -1.73 12.98
N ALA A 265 8.41 -2.34 13.19
CA ALA A 265 8.98 -2.59 14.52
C ALA A 265 9.46 -1.35 15.31
N ALA A 266 9.10 -0.11 14.92
CA ALA A 266 9.61 1.12 15.55
C ALA A 266 9.37 1.16 17.07
N ALA A 267 8.17 0.81 17.52
CA ALA A 267 7.86 0.79 18.96
C ALA A 267 8.73 -0.22 19.73
N ARG A 268 9.00 -1.38 19.13
CA ARG A 268 9.89 -2.41 19.70
C ARG A 268 11.34 -1.95 19.72
N TRP A 269 11.84 -1.36 18.63
CA TRP A 269 13.21 -0.84 18.57
C TRP A 269 13.48 0.24 19.63
N LEU A 270 12.49 1.07 19.91
CA LEU A 270 12.60 2.14 20.90
C LEU A 270 12.19 1.70 22.32
N ASN A 271 11.66 0.49 22.49
CA ASN A 271 11.10 0.01 23.75
C ASN A 271 10.07 0.97 24.37
N ILE A 272 9.13 1.45 23.54
CA ILE A 272 8.05 2.37 23.94
C ILE A 272 6.67 1.73 23.76
N PRO A 273 5.62 2.27 24.41
CA PRO A 273 4.26 1.77 24.24
C PRO A 273 3.79 1.78 22.77
N ALA A 274 3.06 0.72 22.40
CA ALA A 274 2.45 0.57 21.10
C ALA A 274 0.93 0.40 21.22
N ASP A 275 0.18 0.80 20.20
CA ASP A 275 -1.24 0.48 20.12
C ASP A 275 -1.49 -0.97 19.62
N ARG A 276 -2.77 -1.36 19.48
CA ARG A 276 -3.15 -2.71 19.03
C ARG A 276 -2.62 -3.09 17.64
N ALA A 277 -2.36 -2.10 16.78
CA ALA A 277 -1.79 -2.32 15.45
C ALA A 277 -0.24 -2.29 15.47
N GLY A 278 0.38 -2.17 16.65
CA GLY A 278 1.82 -2.08 16.82
C GLY A 278 2.40 -0.68 16.58
N ARG A 279 1.56 0.34 16.37
CA ARG A 279 2.03 1.70 16.09
C ARG A 279 2.61 2.32 17.36
N ALA A 280 3.78 2.92 17.27
CA ALA A 280 4.44 3.62 18.37
C ALA A 280 3.59 4.80 18.84
N ILE A 281 3.26 4.84 20.13
CA ILE A 281 2.55 5.98 20.72
C ILE A 281 3.55 7.13 20.88
N VAL A 282 3.29 8.23 20.17
CA VAL A 282 4.19 9.40 20.13
C VAL A 282 3.62 10.60 20.89
N GLU A 283 4.52 11.52 21.23
CA GLU A 283 4.17 12.83 21.79
C GLU A 283 3.49 13.74 20.75
N LYS A 284 2.94 14.86 21.23
CA LYS A 284 2.22 15.81 20.36
C LYS A 284 3.13 16.51 19.33
N ASP A 285 4.44 16.46 19.51
CA ASP A 285 5.45 16.93 18.56
C ASP A 285 6.04 15.80 17.69
N LEU A 286 5.41 14.62 17.72
CA LEU A 286 5.79 13.40 16.98
C LEU A 286 7.11 12.76 17.45
N THR A 287 7.63 13.17 18.61
CA THR A 287 8.78 12.49 19.22
C THR A 287 8.36 11.24 19.98
N ALA A 288 9.30 10.30 20.12
CA ALA A 288 9.12 9.16 21.00
C ALA A 288 9.17 9.62 22.48
N PRO A 289 8.31 9.08 23.37
CA PRO A 289 8.27 9.49 24.77
C PRO A 289 9.64 9.38 25.44
N GLY A 290 10.09 10.45 26.09
CA GLY A 290 11.40 10.53 26.74
C GLY A 290 12.60 10.66 25.79
N MET A 291 12.39 10.77 24.48
CA MET A 291 13.45 10.81 23.46
C MET A 291 13.28 12.00 22.52
N SER A 292 13.71 13.19 22.95
CA SER A 292 13.53 14.43 22.17
C SER A 292 14.13 14.36 20.76
N ASP A 293 15.20 13.60 20.57
CA ASP A 293 15.94 13.50 19.31
C ASP A 293 15.42 12.41 18.36
N VAL A 294 14.37 11.67 18.74
CA VAL A 294 13.82 10.56 17.97
C VAL A 294 12.37 10.87 17.60
N PHE A 295 12.09 10.97 16.30
CA PHE A 295 10.75 11.15 15.75
C PHE A 295 10.22 9.83 15.18
N VAL A 296 8.92 9.60 15.31
CA VAL A 296 8.23 8.49 14.64
C VAL A 296 7.05 9.07 13.85
N ILE A 297 7.02 8.81 12.54
CA ILE A 297 6.05 9.41 11.61
C ILE A 297 5.49 8.39 10.62
N GLY A 298 4.42 8.76 9.92
CA GLY A 298 3.70 7.91 8.99
C GLY A 298 2.89 6.83 9.69
N ASP A 299 2.62 5.74 8.98
CA ASP A 299 1.75 4.66 9.46
C ASP A 299 2.34 3.87 10.65
N THR A 300 3.61 4.05 10.98
CA THR A 300 4.25 3.45 12.15
C THR A 300 3.97 4.23 13.45
N ALA A 301 3.48 5.47 13.34
CA ALA A 301 3.15 6.32 14.48
C ALA A 301 1.66 6.27 14.83
N SER A 302 1.34 6.16 16.12
CA SER A 302 0.01 6.36 16.67
C SER A 302 -0.09 7.80 17.18
N VAL A 303 -0.79 8.64 16.41
CA VAL A 303 -0.96 10.06 16.72
C VAL A 303 -2.42 10.33 17.07
N MET A 304 -2.65 10.83 18.28
CA MET A 304 -3.98 11.23 18.75
C MET A 304 -4.13 12.75 18.68
N GLN A 305 -5.22 13.21 18.08
CA GLN A 305 -5.60 14.62 18.11
C GLN A 305 -6.26 14.98 19.45
N ALA A 306 -6.36 16.28 19.75
CA ALA A 306 -6.88 16.79 21.02
C ALA A 306 -8.32 16.33 21.35
N ASN A 307 -9.09 15.94 20.35
CA ASN A 307 -10.46 15.42 20.45
C ASN A 307 -10.51 13.88 20.49
N THR A 308 -9.42 13.21 20.84
CA THR A 308 -9.27 11.73 20.87
C THR A 308 -9.44 11.03 19.52
N ILE A 309 -9.46 11.79 18.41
CA ILE A 309 -9.49 11.23 17.07
C ILE A 309 -8.08 10.82 16.66
N ALA A 310 -7.92 9.56 16.29
CA ALA A 310 -6.66 9.05 15.75
C ALA A 310 -6.41 9.62 14.35
N VAL A 311 -5.17 10.02 14.08
CA VAL A 311 -4.75 10.38 12.72
C VAL A 311 -4.76 9.11 11.85
N PRO A 312 -5.39 9.13 10.66
CA PRO A 312 -5.45 7.97 9.79
C PRO A 312 -4.07 7.63 9.20
N GLY A 313 -3.82 6.32 8.99
CA GLY A 313 -2.63 5.82 8.29
C GLY A 313 -2.78 5.95 6.78
N ILE A 314 -2.58 7.17 6.26
CA ILE A 314 -2.70 7.51 4.84
C ILE A 314 -1.58 8.44 4.39
N ALA A 315 -1.26 8.41 3.09
CA ALA A 315 -0.18 9.20 2.50
C ALA A 315 -0.24 10.72 2.83
N PRO A 316 -1.40 11.41 2.77
CA PRO A 316 -1.47 12.83 3.15
C PRO A 316 -1.09 13.09 4.62
N ALA A 317 -1.47 12.20 5.54
CA ALA A 317 -1.12 12.31 6.95
C ALA A 317 0.39 12.13 7.14
N ALA A 318 0.98 11.10 6.52
CA ALA A 318 2.43 10.86 6.54
C ALA A 318 3.22 12.05 5.99
N LYS A 319 2.79 12.66 4.88
CA LYS A 319 3.40 13.90 4.35
C LYS A 319 3.31 15.05 5.35
N GLN A 320 2.14 15.30 5.92
CA GLN A 320 1.97 16.38 6.91
C GLN A 320 2.84 16.17 8.15
N GLN A 321 2.98 14.93 8.63
CA GLN A 321 3.86 14.58 9.74
C GLN A 321 5.34 14.80 9.38
N GLY A 322 5.78 14.39 8.19
CA GLY A 322 7.14 14.64 7.71
C GLY A 322 7.45 16.15 7.59
N ALA A 323 6.52 16.92 7.03
CA ALA A 323 6.65 18.38 6.94
C ALA A 323 6.69 19.05 8.31
N TYR A 324 5.92 18.54 9.28
CA TYR A 324 5.93 19.02 10.65
C TYR A 324 7.26 18.73 11.36
N ALA A 325 7.73 17.49 11.33
CA ALA A 325 9.00 17.10 11.94
C ALA A 325 10.17 17.90 11.35
N ALA A 326 10.17 18.15 10.03
CA ALA A 326 11.17 19.01 9.39
C ALA A 326 11.16 20.45 9.94
N LYS A 327 9.98 21.02 10.24
CA LYS A 327 9.86 22.34 10.87
C LYS A 327 10.40 22.34 12.30
N VAL A 328 10.11 21.31 13.09
CA VAL A 328 10.63 21.16 14.45
C VAL A 328 12.17 21.08 14.43
N ILE A 329 12.73 20.22 13.59
CA ILE A 329 14.19 20.07 13.44
C ILE A 329 14.83 21.39 13.01
N LYS A 330 14.27 22.07 11.99
CA LYS A 330 14.77 23.38 11.53
C LYS A 330 14.73 24.45 12.62
N ALA A 331 13.70 24.45 13.48
CA ALA A 331 13.60 25.39 14.58
C ALA A 331 14.71 25.12 15.61
N ARG A 332 14.91 23.85 15.99
CA ARG A 332 15.96 23.43 16.94
C ARG A 332 17.36 23.80 16.45
N LEU A 333 17.69 23.48 15.20
CA LEU A 333 18.99 23.81 14.60
C LEU A 333 19.28 25.33 14.54
N LYS A 334 18.23 26.16 14.56
CA LYS A 334 18.34 27.63 14.54
C LYS A 334 18.21 28.26 15.92
N GLY A 335 18.12 27.47 17.00
CA GLY A 335 17.85 27.96 18.34
C GLY A 335 16.51 28.70 18.47
N LYS A 336 15.53 28.39 17.62
CA LYS A 336 14.20 29.01 17.63
C LYS A 336 13.21 28.18 18.45
N PRO A 337 12.16 28.81 19.02
CA PRO A 337 11.09 28.09 19.69
C PRO A 337 10.46 27.02 18.79
N ALA A 338 10.09 25.89 19.39
CA ALA A 338 9.37 24.82 18.68
C ALA A 338 8.04 25.35 18.13
N PRO A 339 7.59 24.86 16.95
CA PRO A 339 6.25 25.16 16.47
C PRO A 339 5.19 24.59 17.41
N ALA A 340 3.95 25.07 17.28
CA ALA A 340 2.80 24.50 17.97
C ALA A 340 2.68 22.98 17.71
N PRO A 341 2.01 22.22 18.59
CA PRO A 341 1.82 20.78 18.42
C PRO A 341 1.26 20.36 17.06
N PHE A 342 1.59 19.15 16.61
CA PHE A 342 1.11 18.62 15.34
C PHE A 342 -0.42 18.52 15.32
N ARG A 343 -1.03 19.00 14.23
CA ARG A 343 -2.46 18.86 13.96
C ARG A 343 -2.66 18.45 12.52
N TYR A 344 -3.11 17.21 12.32
CA TYR A 344 -3.53 16.73 11.01
C TYR A 344 -4.71 17.55 10.48
N ARG A 345 -4.59 18.00 9.23
CA ARG A 345 -5.66 18.66 8.48
C ARG A 345 -6.13 17.71 7.39
N HIS A 346 -7.33 17.15 7.54
CA HIS A 346 -7.91 16.30 6.53
C HIS A 346 -8.26 17.12 5.28
N GLN A 347 -7.79 16.67 4.12
CA GLN A 347 -7.99 17.34 2.82
C GLN A 347 -9.06 16.66 1.97
N GLY A 348 -9.79 15.72 2.57
CA GLY A 348 -10.76 14.86 1.91
C GLY A 348 -10.24 13.45 1.67
N SER A 349 -11.18 12.57 1.34
CA SER A 349 -10.96 11.17 1.01
C SER A 349 -11.48 10.89 -0.39
N LEU A 350 -10.72 10.12 -1.17
CA LEU A 350 -11.11 9.73 -2.52
C LEU A 350 -10.86 8.23 -2.69
N ALA A 351 -11.76 7.54 -3.39
CA ALA A 351 -11.61 6.13 -3.75
C ALA A 351 -12.23 5.88 -5.13
N THR A 352 -11.55 5.08 -5.96
CA THR A 352 -12.07 4.65 -7.27
C THR A 352 -12.81 3.33 -7.20
N ILE A 353 -13.78 3.16 -8.09
CA ILE A 353 -14.59 1.95 -8.24
C ILE A 353 -14.63 1.62 -9.75
N GLY A 354 -13.81 0.66 -10.18
CA GLY A 354 -13.63 0.35 -11.60
C GLY A 354 -12.96 1.50 -12.40
N GLN A 355 -13.06 1.49 -13.73
CA GLN A 355 -12.40 2.49 -14.59
C GLN A 355 -13.15 3.82 -14.75
N SER A 356 -14.40 3.97 -14.30
CA SER A 356 -15.19 5.18 -14.62
C SER A 356 -16.07 5.72 -13.49
N ALA A 357 -15.91 5.22 -12.27
CA ALA A 357 -16.59 5.77 -11.10
C ALA A 357 -15.60 6.01 -9.96
N ALA A 358 -15.85 7.05 -9.19
CA ALA A 358 -15.17 7.29 -7.93
C ALA A 358 -16.13 7.90 -6.91
N ILE A 359 -15.69 7.93 -5.67
CA ILE A 359 -16.30 8.71 -4.61
C ILE A 359 -15.29 9.71 -4.06
N VAL A 360 -15.76 10.91 -3.77
CA VAL A 360 -14.99 11.98 -3.15
C VAL A 360 -15.76 12.51 -1.96
N ASP A 361 -15.10 12.57 -0.82
CA ASP A 361 -15.62 13.11 0.43
C ASP A 361 -14.74 14.26 0.90
N PHE A 362 -15.21 15.50 0.75
CA PHE A 362 -14.60 16.70 1.31
C PHE A 362 -15.34 17.18 2.58
N GLY A 363 -16.04 16.27 3.27
CA GLY A 363 -16.90 16.57 4.41
C GLY A 363 -18.25 17.13 3.96
N ASN A 364 -18.34 18.44 3.78
CA ASN A 364 -19.59 19.11 3.41
C ASN A 364 -19.96 18.90 1.93
N VAL A 365 -18.95 18.65 1.09
CA VAL A 365 -19.13 18.41 -0.35
C VAL A 365 -18.80 16.94 -0.62
N LYS A 366 -19.77 16.22 -1.19
CA LYS A 366 -19.64 14.82 -1.57
C LYS A 366 -19.95 14.68 -3.05
N LEU A 367 -19.09 13.98 -3.78
CA LEU A 367 -19.24 13.78 -5.22
C LEU A 367 -19.14 12.29 -5.55
N THR A 368 -19.90 11.86 -6.55
CA THR A 368 -19.94 10.47 -7.03
C THR A 368 -19.87 10.39 -8.55
N GLY A 369 -19.57 9.21 -9.08
CA GLY A 369 -19.60 8.91 -10.51
C GLY A 369 -18.43 9.48 -11.30
N SER A 370 -18.68 9.79 -12.57
CA SER A 370 -17.64 10.20 -13.53
C SER A 370 -17.01 11.56 -13.19
N LEU A 371 -17.78 12.50 -12.63
CA LEU A 371 -17.25 13.78 -12.17
C LEU A 371 -16.27 13.59 -11.02
N ALA A 372 -16.61 12.73 -10.06
CA ALA A 372 -15.72 12.35 -8.97
C ALA A 372 -14.46 11.65 -9.49
N TRP A 373 -14.59 10.84 -10.54
CA TRP A 373 -13.47 10.15 -11.18
C TRP A 373 -12.47 11.13 -11.83
N TRP A 374 -12.96 12.16 -12.52
CA TRP A 374 -12.09 13.22 -13.07
C TRP A 374 -11.35 13.98 -11.97
N ILE A 375 -12.04 14.36 -10.89
CA ILE A 375 -11.42 15.04 -9.74
C ILE A 375 -10.38 14.14 -9.08
N TRP A 376 -10.70 12.85 -8.90
CA TRP A 376 -9.77 11.87 -8.38
C TRP A 376 -8.49 11.81 -9.21
N GLY A 377 -8.61 11.76 -10.55
CA GLY A 377 -7.44 11.72 -11.41
C GLY A 377 -6.57 12.97 -11.35
N LEU A 378 -7.19 14.15 -11.37
CA LEU A 378 -6.46 15.42 -11.20
C LEU A 378 -5.75 15.51 -9.84
N ALA A 379 -6.43 15.13 -8.76
CA ALA A 379 -5.86 15.12 -7.42
C ALA A 379 -4.68 14.15 -7.32
N HIS A 380 -4.79 12.95 -7.89
CA HIS A 380 -3.71 11.96 -7.88
C HIS A 380 -2.47 12.45 -8.63
N ILE A 381 -2.65 13.07 -9.80
CA ILE A 381 -1.56 13.70 -10.56
C ILE A 381 -0.90 14.83 -9.75
N TYR A 382 -1.68 15.64 -9.03
CA TYR A 382 -1.14 16.70 -8.18
C TYR A 382 -0.30 16.15 -7.02
N PHE A 383 -0.75 15.06 -6.38
CA PHE A 383 -0.08 14.47 -5.22
C PHE A 383 1.13 13.57 -5.56
N LEU A 384 1.35 13.20 -6.82
CA LEU A 384 2.58 12.58 -7.30
C LEU A 384 3.77 13.50 -6.95
N ILE A 385 4.75 13.00 -6.19
CA ILE A 385 5.93 13.77 -5.79
C ILE A 385 6.87 13.89 -6.99
N GLY A 386 7.40 15.10 -7.26
CA GLY A 386 8.40 15.33 -8.31
C GLY A 386 7.79 15.73 -9.65
N THR A 387 8.18 16.90 -10.15
CA THR A 387 7.55 17.61 -11.28
C THR A 387 7.72 16.96 -12.66
N ARG A 388 8.54 15.91 -12.80
CA ARG A 388 8.82 15.28 -14.11
C ARG A 388 8.02 14.01 -14.40
N SER A 389 7.58 13.24 -13.40
CA SER A 389 6.81 12.01 -13.61
C SER A 389 5.29 12.22 -13.70
N ARG A 390 4.79 13.36 -13.20
CA ARG A 390 3.35 13.71 -13.27
C ARG A 390 2.83 13.72 -14.71
N LEU A 391 3.61 14.29 -15.63
CA LEU A 391 3.26 14.37 -17.04
C LEU A 391 3.24 12.99 -17.70
N ALA A 392 4.20 12.11 -17.35
CA ALA A 392 4.23 10.75 -17.87
C ALA A 392 3.01 9.95 -17.40
N VAL A 393 2.68 9.98 -16.10
CA VAL A 393 1.49 9.28 -15.57
C VAL A 393 0.19 9.85 -16.17
N ALA A 394 0.07 11.18 -16.23
CA ALA A 394 -1.08 11.84 -16.85
C ALA A 394 -1.23 11.47 -18.33
N TRP A 395 -0.12 11.43 -19.07
CA TRP A 395 -0.10 11.04 -20.48
C TRP A 395 -0.46 9.57 -20.68
N SER A 396 0.11 8.66 -19.89
CA SER A 396 -0.25 7.24 -19.92
C SER A 396 -1.73 7.02 -19.64
N TRP A 397 -2.29 7.70 -18.64
CA TRP A 397 -3.73 7.63 -18.35
C TRP A 397 -4.59 8.19 -19.49
N LEU A 398 -4.21 9.34 -20.04
CA LEU A 398 -4.90 9.91 -21.20
C LEU A 398 -4.84 8.95 -22.38
N TRP A 399 -3.69 8.34 -22.63
CA TRP A 399 -3.51 7.35 -23.68
C TRP A 399 -4.33 6.08 -23.42
N ILE A 400 -4.34 5.53 -22.21
CA ILE A 400 -5.16 4.37 -21.84
C ILE A 400 -6.65 4.69 -22.03
N TYR A 401 -7.09 5.86 -21.57
CA TYR A 401 -8.47 6.31 -21.72
C TYR A 401 -8.88 6.47 -23.19
N LEU A 402 -8.01 7.04 -24.03
CA LEU A 402 -8.30 7.26 -25.45
C LEU A 402 -8.15 6.01 -26.32
N SER A 403 -7.15 5.17 -26.04
CA SER A 403 -6.79 4.01 -26.87
C SER A 403 -7.43 2.70 -26.41
N GLY A 404 -7.88 2.63 -25.15
CA GLY A 404 -8.30 1.37 -24.51
C GLY A 404 -7.15 0.36 -24.34
N GLN A 405 -5.90 0.74 -24.66
CA GLN A 405 -4.74 -0.14 -24.53
C GLN A 405 -4.20 -0.08 -23.11
N HIS A 406 -4.32 -1.20 -22.40
CA HIS A 406 -3.64 -1.43 -21.12
C HIS A 406 -2.13 -1.62 -21.31
N SER A 407 -1.36 -1.49 -20.24
CA SER A 407 0.04 -1.94 -20.23
C SER A 407 0.10 -3.42 -20.63
N ALA A 408 1.24 -3.86 -21.17
CA ALA A 408 1.38 -5.21 -21.70
C ALA A 408 0.98 -6.25 -20.64
N ARG A 409 -0.06 -7.06 -20.93
CA ARG A 409 -0.58 -8.13 -20.08
C ARG A 409 0.35 -9.35 -20.13
N LEU A 410 1.54 -9.16 -19.58
CA LEU A 410 2.62 -10.14 -19.62
C LEU A 410 2.66 -10.94 -18.32
N ILE A 411 2.82 -12.25 -18.47
CA ILE A 411 3.11 -13.18 -17.37
C ILE A 411 4.63 -13.27 -17.25
N THR A 412 5.23 -12.40 -16.44
CA THR A 412 6.69 -12.30 -16.30
C THR A 412 7.11 -12.80 -14.92
N GLN A 413 7.30 -14.12 -14.80
CA GLN A 413 7.98 -14.85 -13.73
C GLN A 413 7.71 -16.35 -13.97
N LYS A 414 8.77 -17.16 -14.10
CA LYS A 414 8.63 -18.62 -14.23
C LYS A 414 8.02 -19.17 -12.94
N GLU A 415 7.11 -20.14 -13.01
CA GLU A 415 6.92 -21.05 -11.87
C GLU A 415 8.28 -21.70 -11.64
N THR A 416 8.99 -21.31 -10.59
CA THR A 416 9.94 -22.25 -9.99
C THR A 416 9.09 -23.39 -9.48
N MET A 417 8.87 -24.36 -10.38
CA MET A 417 8.21 -25.63 -10.12
C MET A 417 8.82 -26.20 -8.86
N ARG A 418 7.98 -26.44 -7.86
CA ARG A 418 8.32 -27.15 -6.65
C ARG A 418 8.30 -28.64 -7.01
N ASP A 419 9.34 -29.10 -7.70
CA ASP A 419 9.64 -30.51 -7.94
C ASP A 419 11.08 -30.80 -7.50
N ASP A 420 11.34 -30.61 -6.21
CA ASP A 420 12.35 -31.43 -5.53
C ASP A 420 11.59 -32.62 -4.92
N ALA A 421 11.24 -33.58 -5.77
CA ALA A 421 10.95 -34.93 -5.29
C ALA A 421 12.30 -35.51 -4.83
N PRO A 422 12.45 -35.97 -3.58
CA PRO A 422 13.64 -36.71 -3.21
C PRO A 422 13.67 -37.99 -4.05
N GLU A 423 14.80 -38.25 -4.71
CA GLU A 423 15.11 -39.53 -5.33
C GLU A 423 14.73 -40.64 -4.36
N ARG A 424 13.74 -41.46 -4.76
CA ARG A 424 13.50 -42.74 -4.09
C ARG A 424 14.74 -43.59 -4.36
N ASP A 425 15.58 -43.70 -3.34
CA ASP A 425 16.63 -44.72 -3.25
C ASP A 425 15.96 -46.10 -3.29
N THR A 426 15.73 -46.63 -4.49
CA THR A 426 15.40 -48.03 -4.70
C THR A 426 16.70 -48.82 -4.61
N LYS A 427 17.15 -49.10 -3.38
CA LYS A 427 17.96 -50.29 -3.13
C LYS A 427 17.03 -51.49 -3.01
N LYS A 428 17.05 -52.33 -4.05
CA LYS A 428 16.62 -53.72 -4.00
C LYS A 428 17.80 -54.62 -4.34
N VAL A 429 18.03 -55.55 -3.41
CA VAL A 429 18.86 -56.76 -3.43
C VAL A 429 20.35 -56.55 -3.28
#